data_AF-A0A4Q7L2C9-F1
#
_entry.id   AF-A0A4Q7L2C9-F1
#
_cell.length_a   1.000
_cell.length_b   1.000
_cell.length_c   1.000
_cell.angle_alpha   90.00
_cell.angle_beta   90.00
_cell.angle_gamma   90.00
#
_symmetry.space_group_name_H-M   'P 1'
#
loop_
_entity.id
_entity.type
_entity.pdbx_description
1 polymer ?
#
loop_
_entity_poly.entity_id
_entity_poly.type
_entity_poly.pdbx_seq_one_letter_code
_entity_poly.pdbx_strand_id
1 'polypeptide(L)'
;MTTPDDDEPEVTQRVNVPDPSSDETQTVSINPPSNEDTQRIPGGPDEQTQRVPPSDLTQPVTPYAPMDQPVEAPQPWYPPSNTSGFGPVYAPEPKHGPSGRRIAAIVLAVIGVLGVAGLIVWAVLRGADDDNAQPQPAPPPATTEESTPSLAPLPTTEVPITTTVLPTTVAPPTTTPAAPPVNPLQTLAAHPLSTASVAMSPLACPLPRFNPDDQPPFHQAGKTCADAAWRPVLASAGLPAATVNLVIVQSGQPTEACGTPLKPTDPPRVCRATVYLSPTYLRDVEGNGRFPGRYFAVLLREYAHAVQEASGLTAAYLTAKAQGGQPADLERRYRLQATCMAGITAGAMQNQGAVDANITREIRDRLSTMDAPADAKSWLDKGFQSRQLSACNTWN
;
A
#
# COMPACT_ATOMS: atom_id res chain seq x y z
N MET A 1 -63.71 37.63 -26.30
CA MET A 1 -62.96 38.83 -26.71
C MET A 1 -61.49 38.51 -26.55
N THR A 2 -60.76 38.61 -27.67
CA THR A 2 -59.28 38.62 -27.86
C THR A 2 -58.46 37.38 -27.51
N THR A 3 -57.90 36.77 -28.58
CA THR A 3 -56.66 35.97 -28.69
C THR A 3 -55.42 36.83 -28.37
N PRO A 4 -54.20 36.26 -28.16
CA PRO A 4 -53.31 35.70 -29.21
C PRO A 4 -52.68 34.33 -28.80
N ASP A 5 -52.44 33.34 -29.66
CA ASP A 5 -51.40 33.18 -30.71
C ASP A 5 -49.96 33.45 -30.26
N ASP A 6 -49.13 32.40 -30.23
CA ASP A 6 -47.68 32.33 -30.56
C ASP A 6 -47.21 30.88 -30.22
N ASP A 7 -47.16 29.97 -31.19
CA ASP A 7 -46.04 29.66 -32.11
C ASP A 7 -44.85 28.87 -31.49
N GLU A 8 -44.49 27.81 -32.21
CA GLU A 8 -43.58 26.67 -31.95
C GLU A 8 -42.08 27.07 -31.86
N PRO A 9 -41.06 26.18 -31.59
CA PRO A 9 -40.91 24.85 -32.20
C PRO A 9 -40.28 23.69 -31.40
N GLU A 10 -40.60 22.51 -31.90
CA GLU A 10 -40.12 21.18 -31.57
C GLU A 10 -38.65 20.95 -32.02
N VAL A 11 -37.77 20.55 -31.09
CA VAL A 11 -36.36 20.23 -31.38
C VAL A 11 -36.24 18.77 -31.82
N THR A 12 -36.18 18.53 -33.12
CA THR A 12 -35.79 17.25 -33.72
C THR A 12 -34.27 17.16 -33.82
N GLN A 13 -33.62 16.39 -32.94
CA GLN A 13 -32.21 16.03 -33.11
C GLN A 13 -32.04 14.96 -34.19
N ARG A 14 -31.47 15.36 -35.33
CA ARG A 14 -30.98 14.43 -36.37
C ARG A 14 -29.65 13.81 -35.93
N VAL A 15 -29.61 12.49 -35.93
CA VAL A 15 -28.40 11.67 -35.82
C VAL A 15 -27.62 11.78 -37.14
N ASN A 16 -26.41 12.33 -37.08
CA ASN A 16 -25.48 12.36 -38.21
C ASN A 16 -24.61 11.09 -38.18
N VAL A 17 -24.78 10.25 -39.20
CA VAL A 17 -23.90 9.11 -39.52
C VAL A 17 -22.89 9.60 -40.56
N PRO A 18 -21.56 9.50 -40.33
CA PRO A 18 -20.57 9.84 -41.36
C PRO A 18 -20.36 8.67 -42.33
N ASP A 19 -20.51 8.98 -43.62
CA ASP A 19 -20.21 8.12 -44.77
C ASP A 19 -18.69 8.16 -45.09
N PRO A 20 -18.01 7.03 -45.35
CA PRO A 20 -16.57 7.00 -45.63
C PRO A 20 -16.27 6.96 -47.13
N SER A 21 -15.83 8.06 -47.74
CA SER A 21 -14.92 8.02 -48.91
C SER A 21 -14.45 9.41 -49.34
N SER A 22 -13.15 9.66 -49.23
CA SER A 22 -12.37 10.41 -50.23
C SER A 22 -10.89 10.30 -49.85
N ASP A 23 -10.25 9.40 -50.59
CA ASP A 23 -8.82 9.14 -50.66
C ASP A 23 -8.17 10.31 -51.43
N GLU A 24 -7.31 11.10 -50.79
CA GLU A 24 -6.43 12.03 -51.50
C GLU A 24 -5.04 12.00 -50.88
N THR A 25 -4.16 11.26 -51.54
CA THR A 25 -2.77 11.04 -51.18
C THR A 25 -1.95 12.28 -51.56
N GLN A 26 -1.72 13.22 -50.64
CA GLN A 26 -0.70 14.26 -50.83
C GLN A 26 0.66 13.78 -50.31
N THR A 27 1.53 13.46 -51.27
CA THR A 27 2.94 13.16 -51.07
C THR A 27 3.71 14.47 -50.85
N VAL A 28 4.14 14.73 -49.62
CA VAL A 28 5.08 15.83 -49.32
C VAL A 28 6.51 15.30 -49.43
N SER A 29 7.16 15.65 -50.54
CA SER A 29 8.58 15.42 -50.81
C SER A 29 9.40 16.52 -50.12
N ILE A 30 10.19 16.17 -49.10
CA ILE A 30 11.14 17.10 -48.46
C ILE A 30 12.54 16.76 -48.98
N ASN A 31 13.04 17.58 -49.90
CA ASN A 31 14.46 17.60 -50.27
C ASN A 31 15.24 18.54 -49.31
N PRO A 32 16.48 18.20 -48.94
CA PRO A 32 17.30 19.00 -48.02
C PRO A 32 17.94 20.20 -48.74
N PRO A 33 18.17 21.34 -48.07
CA PRO A 33 18.91 22.45 -48.66
C PRO A 33 20.43 22.23 -48.59
N SER A 34 21.05 22.55 -49.72
CA SER A 34 22.46 22.63 -50.05
C SER A 34 23.18 23.80 -49.36
N ASN A 35 24.49 23.61 -49.17
CA ASN A 35 25.46 24.60 -48.73
C ASN A 35 25.83 25.62 -49.83
N GLU A 36 26.57 26.66 -49.40
CA GLU A 36 27.20 27.79 -50.11
C GLU A 36 26.28 29.03 -50.16
N ASP A 37 26.64 30.18 -49.58
CA ASP A 37 27.80 30.98 -49.94
C ASP A 37 28.11 32.10 -48.90
N THR A 38 29.27 32.71 -49.14
CA THR A 38 30.19 33.48 -48.31
C THR A 38 29.86 34.98 -48.18
N GLN A 39 30.16 35.62 -47.03
CA GLN A 39 30.69 37.01 -46.87
C GLN A 39 30.81 37.37 -45.36
N ARG A 40 31.97 37.20 -44.70
CA ARG A 40 33.12 38.12 -44.50
C ARG A 40 32.78 39.46 -43.79
N ILE A 41 33.35 39.69 -42.58
CA ILE A 41 34.08 40.88 -42.04
C ILE A 41 34.28 40.72 -40.48
N PRO A 42 35.34 41.27 -39.83
CA PRO A 42 36.22 40.56 -38.87
C PRO A 42 36.20 41.06 -37.41
N GLY A 43 36.86 40.29 -36.52
CA GLY A 43 37.43 40.80 -35.26
C GLY A 43 37.53 39.77 -34.11
N GLY A 44 38.69 39.09 -33.97
CA GLY A 44 39.14 38.50 -32.68
C GLY A 44 39.86 39.56 -31.82
N PRO A 45 40.49 39.23 -30.66
CA PRO A 45 40.94 37.91 -30.16
C PRO A 45 40.32 37.58 -28.75
N ASP A 46 40.48 36.46 -28.06
CA ASP A 46 41.64 35.63 -27.73
C ASP A 46 41.24 34.18 -27.42
N GLU A 47 42.18 33.29 -27.70
CA GLU A 47 42.14 31.84 -27.62
C GLU A 47 42.72 31.37 -26.27
N GLN A 48 41.97 30.59 -25.49
CA GLN A 48 42.54 29.66 -24.50
C GLN A 48 41.92 28.28 -24.62
N THR A 49 42.59 27.45 -25.40
CA THR A 49 42.34 26.02 -25.54
C THR A 49 42.93 25.28 -24.33
N GLN A 50 42.08 24.86 -23.39
CA GLN A 50 42.49 24.00 -22.28
C GLN A 50 42.54 22.54 -22.76
N ARG A 51 43.76 22.02 -22.93
CA ARG A 51 44.04 20.60 -23.20
C ARG A 51 43.60 19.73 -22.02
N VAL A 52 42.81 18.69 -22.32
CA VAL A 52 42.56 17.56 -21.42
C VAL A 52 43.71 16.55 -21.58
N PRO A 53 44.41 16.14 -20.50
CA PRO A 53 45.39 15.07 -20.58
C PRO A 53 44.71 13.67 -20.53
N PRO A 54 45.28 12.65 -21.19
CA PRO A 54 44.79 11.27 -21.07
C PRO A 54 45.22 10.69 -19.71
N SER A 55 44.28 10.13 -18.95
CA SER A 55 44.60 9.41 -17.72
C SER A 55 45.08 8.00 -18.03
N ASP A 56 46.29 7.76 -17.56
CA ASP A 56 47.10 6.56 -17.64
C ASP A 56 46.45 5.36 -16.91
N LEU A 57 46.39 4.21 -17.60
CA LEU A 57 45.95 2.93 -17.06
C LEU A 57 47.15 2.21 -16.46
N THR A 58 47.40 2.35 -15.16
CA THR A 58 48.15 1.37 -14.37
C THR A 58 47.95 1.64 -12.87
N GLN A 59 47.21 0.77 -12.17
CA GLN A 59 47.32 0.64 -10.72
C GLN A 59 47.63 -0.83 -10.35
N PRO A 60 48.56 -1.08 -9.40
CA PRO A 60 48.92 -2.42 -9.00
C PRO A 60 47.86 -3.03 -8.07
N VAL A 61 47.54 -4.29 -8.34
CA VAL A 61 46.63 -5.13 -7.56
C VAL A 61 47.30 -5.52 -6.24
N THR A 62 46.73 -5.11 -5.11
CA THR A 62 47.12 -5.61 -3.78
C THR A 62 46.31 -6.86 -3.43
N PRO A 63 46.93 -7.96 -2.97
CA PRO A 63 46.21 -9.14 -2.52
C PRO A 63 45.59 -8.91 -1.13
N TYR A 64 44.28 -9.12 -1.02
CA TYR A 64 43.54 -9.14 0.24
C TYR A 64 43.97 -10.36 1.09
N ALA A 65 44.43 -10.10 2.31
CA ALA A 65 44.60 -11.11 3.36
C ALA A 65 43.23 -11.43 4.01
N PRO A 66 42.98 -12.69 4.41
CA PRO A 66 41.75 -13.07 5.09
C PRO A 66 41.77 -12.64 6.56
N MET A 67 40.73 -11.91 6.98
CA MET A 67 40.46 -11.60 8.39
C MET A 67 39.57 -12.70 8.98
N ASP A 68 40.16 -13.55 9.83
CA ASP A 68 39.41 -14.40 10.75
C ASP A 68 38.73 -13.53 11.82
N GLN A 69 37.41 -13.60 11.90
CA GLN A 69 36.60 -13.09 13.01
C GLN A 69 35.89 -14.28 13.66
N PRO A 70 35.92 -14.43 14.99
CA PRO A 70 35.21 -15.51 15.66
C PRO A 70 33.69 -15.37 15.50
N VAL A 71 33.03 -16.44 15.07
CA VAL A 71 31.57 -16.54 15.01
C VAL A 71 31.03 -16.69 16.43
N GLU A 72 30.36 -15.66 16.94
CA GLU A 72 29.63 -15.75 18.21
C GLU A 72 28.29 -16.45 17.98
N ALA A 73 28.04 -17.53 18.74
CA ALA A 73 26.87 -18.39 18.57
C ALA A 73 25.56 -17.67 18.97
N PRO A 74 24.45 -17.91 18.25
CA PRO A 74 23.16 -17.28 18.57
C PRO A 74 22.58 -17.88 19.86
N GLN A 75 22.28 -17.00 20.84
CA GLN A 75 21.59 -17.37 22.07
C GLN A 75 20.10 -17.65 21.79
N PRO A 76 19.50 -18.72 22.35
CA PRO A 76 18.09 -19.05 22.16
C PRO A 76 17.19 -18.07 22.92
N TRP A 77 16.23 -17.46 22.21
CA TRP A 77 15.19 -16.62 22.80
C TRP A 77 14.14 -17.48 23.52
N TYR A 78 14.02 -17.30 24.84
CA TYR A 78 12.89 -17.77 25.64
C TYR A 78 11.85 -16.64 25.79
N PRO A 79 10.54 -16.96 25.78
CA PRO A 79 9.49 -15.99 26.08
C PRO A 79 9.47 -15.63 27.57
N PRO A 80 9.21 -14.37 27.97
CA PRO A 80 9.17 -14.02 29.38
C PRO A 80 7.89 -14.56 30.03
N SER A 81 8.05 -15.55 30.91
CA SER A 81 7.09 -15.88 31.94
C SER A 81 7.28 -14.97 33.15
N ASN A 82 6.17 -14.37 33.57
CA ASN A 82 6.03 -13.55 34.77
C ASN A 82 6.32 -14.36 36.04
N THR A 83 7.43 -14.10 36.73
CA THR A 83 7.55 -14.34 38.19
C THR A 83 8.55 -13.37 38.81
N SER A 84 8.06 -12.76 39.88
CA SER A 84 8.68 -11.82 40.82
C SER A 84 10.02 -12.24 41.41
N GLY A 85 10.90 -11.24 41.54
CA GLY A 85 11.93 -11.16 42.59
C GLY A 85 13.33 -10.98 42.05
N PHE A 86 13.90 -9.76 42.18
CA PHE A 86 15.28 -9.48 42.63
C PHE A 86 15.39 -7.97 42.91
N GLY A 87 16.12 -7.63 43.98
CA GLY A 87 16.09 -6.34 44.70
C GLY A 87 16.75 -5.15 43.99
N PRO A 88 16.67 -3.96 44.62
CA PRO A 88 16.98 -2.69 43.96
C PRO A 88 18.49 -2.48 43.76
N VAL A 89 18.87 -2.24 42.51
CA VAL A 89 20.14 -1.61 42.13
C VAL A 89 20.00 -0.11 42.42
N TYR A 90 20.86 0.42 43.30
CA TYR A 90 20.95 1.86 43.57
C TYR A 90 21.37 2.61 42.30
N ALA A 91 20.44 3.35 41.71
CA ALA A 91 20.77 4.43 40.78
C ALA A 91 21.09 5.71 41.58
N PRO A 92 22.09 6.51 41.19
CA PRO A 92 22.38 7.77 41.88
C PRO A 92 21.25 8.79 41.66
N GLU A 93 20.82 9.43 42.76
CA GLU A 93 19.79 10.47 42.78
C GLU A 93 20.11 11.65 41.86
N PRO A 94 19.16 12.10 41.01
CA PRO A 94 19.29 13.37 40.32
C PRO A 94 19.08 14.52 41.32
N LYS A 95 20.08 15.40 41.41
CA LYS A 95 20.01 16.65 42.19
C LYS A 95 18.90 17.54 41.62
N HIS A 96 17.78 17.65 42.35
CA HIS A 96 16.70 18.55 42.00
C HIS A 96 17.03 19.99 42.42
N GLY A 97 17.15 20.88 41.45
CA GLY A 97 17.19 22.32 41.69
C GLY A 97 15.84 22.85 42.22
N PRO A 98 15.83 24.00 42.92
CA PRO A 98 14.65 24.53 43.63
C PRO A 98 13.47 24.97 42.75
N SER A 99 13.56 24.81 41.43
CA SER A 99 12.48 25.12 40.47
C SER A 99 11.45 23.99 40.31
N GLY A 100 11.81 22.73 40.58
CA GLY A 100 10.91 21.57 40.34
C GLY A 100 9.68 21.53 41.28
N ARG A 101 9.83 22.00 42.51
CA ARG A 101 8.73 22.03 43.49
C ARG A 101 7.62 23.03 43.15
N ARG A 102 7.97 24.12 42.46
CA ARG A 102 6.98 25.14 42.05
C ARG A 102 6.14 24.66 40.87
N ILE A 103 6.76 23.92 39.94
CA ILE A 103 6.06 23.37 38.77
C ILE A 103 5.11 22.23 39.20
N ALA A 104 5.54 21.34 40.11
CA ALA A 104 4.69 20.27 40.62
C ALA A 104 3.44 20.80 41.37
N ALA A 105 3.59 21.87 42.15
CA ALA A 105 2.46 22.49 42.84
C ALA A 105 1.44 23.12 41.88
N ILE A 106 1.91 23.74 40.79
CA ILE A 106 1.03 24.33 39.76
C ILE A 106 0.28 23.24 39.00
N VAL A 107 0.95 22.16 38.61
CA VAL A 107 0.32 21.04 37.90
C VAL A 107 -0.77 20.38 38.76
N LEU A 108 -0.50 20.16 40.05
CA LEU A 108 -1.50 19.59 40.97
C LEU A 108 -2.70 20.52 41.19
N ALA A 109 -2.47 21.84 41.25
CA ALA A 109 -3.55 22.82 41.36
C ALA A 109 -4.43 22.84 40.10
N VAL A 110 -3.84 22.76 38.90
CA VAL A 110 -4.58 22.70 37.63
C VAL A 110 -5.41 21.42 37.52
N ILE A 111 -4.83 20.27 37.89
CA ILE A 111 -5.57 18.98 37.91
C ILE A 111 -6.73 19.04 38.91
N GLY A 112 -6.53 19.64 40.08
CA GLY A 112 -7.59 19.83 41.07
C GLY A 112 -8.75 20.68 40.52
N VAL A 113 -8.46 21.79 39.87
CA VAL A 113 -9.49 22.67 39.27
C VAL A 113 -10.24 21.97 38.14
N LEU A 114 -9.54 21.24 37.26
CA LEU A 114 -10.16 20.48 36.17
C LEU A 114 -11.03 19.33 36.70
N GLY A 115 -10.60 18.65 37.76
CA GLY A 115 -11.38 17.59 38.41
C GLY A 115 -12.69 18.11 39.03
N VAL A 116 -12.64 19.28 39.69
CA VAL A 116 -13.85 19.92 40.25
C VAL A 116 -14.79 20.40 39.14
N ALA A 117 -14.26 21.01 38.07
CA ALA A 117 -15.06 21.41 36.92
C ALA A 117 -15.73 20.21 36.23
N GLY A 118 -15.00 19.09 36.08
CA GLY A 118 -15.55 17.84 35.54
C GLY A 118 -16.68 17.24 36.39
N LEU A 119 -16.54 17.29 37.72
CA LEU A 119 -17.59 16.82 38.64
C LEU A 119 -18.84 17.70 38.60
N ILE A 120 -18.69 19.02 38.44
CA ILE A 120 -19.83 19.95 38.30
C ILE A 120 -20.57 19.70 36.98
N VAL A 121 -19.85 19.53 35.87
CA VAL A 121 -20.44 19.23 34.56
C VAL A 121 -21.16 17.87 34.57
N TRP A 122 -20.57 16.85 35.21
CA TRP A 122 -21.20 15.54 35.35
C TRP A 122 -22.47 15.57 36.20
N ALA A 123 -22.51 16.38 37.26
CA ALA A 123 -23.70 16.54 38.09
C ALA A 123 -24.83 17.27 37.34
N VAL A 124 -24.51 18.27 36.52
CA VAL A 124 -25.50 19.01 35.70
C VAL A 124 -26.06 18.13 34.57
N LEU A 125 -25.24 17.27 33.96
CA LEU A 125 -25.71 16.36 32.90
C LEU A 125 -26.56 15.19 33.41
N ARG A 126 -26.49 14.86 34.72
CA ARG A 126 -27.36 13.84 35.34
C ARG A 126 -28.68 14.39 35.89
N GLY A 127 -28.81 15.70 36.05
CA GLY A 127 -30.02 16.34 36.57
C GLY A 127 -31.04 16.73 35.51
N ALA A 128 -30.81 16.39 34.24
CA ALA A 128 -31.63 16.82 33.10
C ALA A 128 -32.51 15.74 32.47
N ASP A 129 -32.52 14.52 33.01
CA ASP A 129 -33.31 13.39 32.50
C ASP A 129 -34.39 12.96 33.51
N ASP A 130 -35.29 13.87 33.86
CA ASP A 130 -36.58 13.55 34.50
C ASP A 130 -37.67 14.36 33.78
N ASP A 131 -38.06 13.94 32.57
CA ASP A 131 -39.40 14.17 31.96
C ASP A 131 -39.43 13.67 30.50
N ASN A 132 -39.61 12.36 30.32
CA ASN A 132 -40.26 11.82 29.11
C ASN A 132 -40.75 10.38 29.35
N ALA A 133 -41.93 10.26 29.95
CA ALA A 133 -42.67 9.02 29.98
C ALA A 133 -43.30 8.74 28.59
N GLN A 134 -42.72 7.80 27.85
CA GLN A 134 -43.37 7.15 26.71
C GLN A 134 -43.95 5.79 27.15
N PRO A 135 -45.18 5.41 26.74
CA PRO A 135 -45.78 4.13 27.11
C PRO A 135 -45.06 2.94 26.50
N GLN A 136 -44.76 1.95 27.33
CA GLN A 136 -44.11 0.68 26.98
C GLN A 136 -45.07 -0.25 26.21
N PRO A 137 -44.69 -0.84 25.05
CA PRO A 137 -45.46 -1.91 24.44
C PRO A 137 -45.38 -3.18 25.30
N ALA A 138 -46.52 -3.85 25.47
CA ALA A 138 -46.64 -5.10 26.24
C ALA A 138 -45.78 -6.23 25.64
N PRO A 139 -45.23 -7.14 26.47
CA PRO A 139 -44.51 -8.32 25.98
C PRO A 139 -45.47 -9.33 25.32
N PRO A 140 -45.06 -10.02 24.24
CA PRO A 140 -45.83 -11.12 23.69
C PRO A 140 -45.81 -12.34 24.63
N PRO A 141 -46.86 -13.19 24.62
CA PRO A 141 -46.94 -14.34 25.51
C PRO A 141 -45.90 -15.40 25.17
N ALA A 142 -45.37 -16.04 26.22
CA ALA A 142 -44.46 -17.18 26.13
C ALA A 142 -45.12 -18.34 25.38
N THR A 143 -44.48 -18.79 24.30
CA THR A 143 -44.87 -20.02 23.61
C THR A 143 -44.06 -21.18 24.19
N THR A 144 -44.76 -22.13 24.77
CA THR A 144 -44.26 -23.42 25.24
C THR A 144 -43.71 -24.21 24.06
N GLU A 145 -42.41 -24.53 24.06
CA GLU A 145 -41.84 -25.50 23.12
C GLU A 145 -42.18 -26.91 23.60
N GLU A 146 -43.13 -27.52 22.90
CA GLU A 146 -43.56 -28.90 23.06
C GLU A 146 -42.56 -29.82 22.35
N SER A 147 -42.02 -30.78 23.09
CA SER A 147 -41.07 -31.78 22.58
C SER A 147 -41.72 -32.66 21.52
N THR A 148 -41.25 -32.56 20.27
CA THR A 148 -41.69 -33.44 19.18
C THR A 148 -40.82 -34.70 19.13
N PRO A 149 -41.40 -35.91 19.10
CA PRO A 149 -40.66 -37.16 19.09
C PRO A 149 -40.02 -37.48 17.73
N SER A 150 -38.83 -38.08 17.81
CA SER A 150 -38.07 -38.69 16.72
C SER A 150 -38.90 -39.74 15.96
N LEU A 151 -39.08 -39.52 14.65
CA LEU A 151 -39.69 -40.47 13.72
C LEU A 151 -38.60 -41.16 12.89
N ALA A 152 -38.72 -42.49 12.84
CA ALA A 152 -37.87 -43.43 12.13
C ALA A 152 -37.86 -43.22 10.59
N PRO A 153 -36.82 -43.67 9.87
CA PRO A 153 -36.72 -43.53 8.43
C PRO A 153 -37.62 -44.52 7.66
N LEU A 154 -38.25 -44.03 6.58
CA LEU A 154 -39.04 -44.83 5.62
C LEU A 154 -38.16 -45.39 4.48
N PRO A 155 -38.59 -46.49 3.82
CA PRO A 155 -37.74 -47.30 2.94
C PRO A 155 -37.55 -46.73 1.53
N THR A 156 -36.34 -46.88 1.02
CA THR A 156 -35.94 -46.63 -0.37
C THR A 156 -36.59 -47.66 -1.31
N THR A 157 -37.35 -47.17 -2.29
CA THR A 157 -37.82 -47.98 -3.43
C THR A 157 -36.76 -47.96 -4.51
N GLU A 158 -36.12 -49.11 -4.74
CA GLU A 158 -35.08 -49.33 -5.75
C GLU A 158 -35.73 -49.68 -7.09
N VAL A 159 -35.39 -48.94 -8.14
CA VAL A 159 -35.80 -49.22 -9.54
C VAL A 159 -34.64 -49.98 -10.21
N PRO A 160 -34.85 -51.18 -10.77
CA PRO A 160 -33.77 -51.89 -11.45
C PRO A 160 -33.53 -51.30 -12.84
N ILE A 161 -32.42 -50.59 -13.01
CA ILE A 161 -31.85 -50.25 -14.33
C ILE A 161 -30.87 -51.35 -14.74
N THR A 162 -31.27 -52.17 -15.71
CA THR A 162 -30.40 -53.17 -16.35
C THR A 162 -29.34 -52.47 -17.18
N THR A 163 -28.11 -52.38 -16.65
CA THR A 163 -26.95 -51.85 -17.39
C THR A 163 -26.09 -53.02 -17.87
N THR A 164 -26.08 -53.26 -19.18
CA THR A 164 -25.19 -54.20 -19.85
C THR A 164 -23.75 -53.71 -19.70
N VAL A 165 -22.94 -54.40 -18.90
CA VAL A 165 -21.52 -54.09 -18.69
C VAL A 165 -20.68 -54.89 -19.69
N LEU A 166 -20.03 -54.20 -20.63
CA LEU A 166 -18.98 -54.76 -21.46
C LEU A 166 -17.65 -54.72 -20.66
N PRO A 167 -16.81 -55.77 -20.65
CA PRO A 167 -15.58 -55.76 -19.88
C PRO A 167 -14.53 -54.85 -20.54
N THR A 168 -14.35 -53.65 -20.00
CA THR A 168 -13.20 -52.79 -20.32
C THR A 168 -12.03 -53.22 -19.43
N THR A 169 -10.98 -53.76 -20.05
CA THR A 169 -9.70 -54.04 -19.40
C THR A 169 -9.08 -52.72 -18.95
N VAL A 170 -9.15 -52.43 -17.65
CA VAL A 170 -8.51 -51.27 -17.02
C VAL A 170 -7.01 -51.55 -16.93
N ALA A 171 -6.21 -50.82 -17.71
CA ALA A 171 -4.77 -50.81 -17.55
C ALA A 171 -4.39 -50.24 -16.17
N PRO A 172 -3.38 -50.81 -15.48
CA PRO A 172 -2.97 -50.34 -14.17
C PRO A 172 -2.48 -48.88 -14.24
N PRO A 173 -2.81 -48.03 -13.25
CA PRO A 173 -2.40 -46.63 -13.24
C PRO A 173 -0.87 -46.57 -13.19
N THR A 174 -0.29 -45.95 -14.21
CA THR A 174 1.13 -45.59 -14.19
C THR A 174 1.31 -44.49 -13.14
N THR A 175 1.90 -44.83 -12.01
CA THR A 175 2.31 -43.87 -10.98
C THR A 175 3.40 -42.98 -11.57
N THR A 176 2.98 -41.84 -12.12
CA THR A 176 3.88 -40.74 -12.45
C THR A 176 4.53 -40.29 -11.13
N PRO A 177 5.87 -40.27 -11.00
CA PRO A 177 6.53 -39.76 -9.82
C PRO A 177 6.05 -38.33 -9.56
N ALA A 178 5.58 -38.06 -8.34
CA ALA A 178 5.23 -36.72 -7.92
C ALA A 178 6.43 -35.80 -8.17
N ALA A 179 6.20 -34.67 -8.84
CA ALA A 179 7.23 -33.64 -9.02
C ALA A 179 7.86 -33.31 -7.65
N PRO A 180 9.19 -33.12 -7.59
CA PRO A 180 9.84 -32.78 -6.33
C PRO A 180 9.17 -31.53 -5.71
N PRO A 181 9.05 -31.47 -4.37
CA PRO A 181 8.42 -30.33 -3.72
C PRO A 181 9.17 -29.05 -4.09
N VAL A 182 8.49 -28.14 -4.79
CA VAL A 182 9.02 -26.82 -5.14
C VAL A 182 9.29 -26.06 -3.85
N ASN A 183 10.52 -25.57 -3.66
CA ASN A 183 10.86 -24.78 -2.48
C ASN A 183 10.05 -23.46 -2.50
N PRO A 184 9.16 -23.21 -1.51
CA PRO A 184 8.30 -22.03 -1.52
C PRO A 184 9.06 -20.68 -1.52
N LEU A 185 10.24 -20.61 -0.91
CA LEU A 185 11.08 -19.40 -0.98
C LEU A 185 11.63 -19.18 -2.38
N GLN A 186 11.98 -20.26 -3.09
CA GLN A 186 12.45 -20.16 -4.47
C GLN A 186 11.34 -19.70 -5.42
N THR A 187 10.08 -20.11 -5.18
CA THR A 187 8.92 -19.58 -5.92
C THR A 187 8.76 -18.07 -5.73
N LEU A 188 8.89 -17.58 -4.50
CA LEU A 188 8.83 -16.15 -4.18
C LEU A 188 10.00 -15.37 -4.78
N ALA A 189 11.21 -15.92 -4.72
CA ALA A 189 12.42 -15.36 -5.30
C ALA A 189 12.36 -15.28 -6.83
N ALA A 190 11.73 -16.26 -7.48
CA ALA A 190 11.59 -16.32 -8.94
C ALA A 190 10.40 -15.54 -9.48
N HIS A 191 9.48 -15.08 -8.63
CA HIS A 191 8.29 -14.34 -9.04
C HIS A 191 8.66 -13.08 -9.86
N PRO A 192 7.89 -12.67 -10.90
CA PRO A 192 8.25 -11.51 -11.72
C PRO A 192 8.41 -10.18 -10.95
N LEU A 193 7.65 -9.99 -9.86
CA LEU A 193 7.85 -8.86 -8.92
C LEU A 193 9.19 -8.88 -8.16
N SER A 194 9.92 -9.99 -8.20
CA SER A 194 11.21 -10.18 -7.54
C SER A 194 12.37 -10.22 -8.56
N THR A 195 12.10 -10.27 -9.87
CA THR A 195 13.13 -10.53 -10.89
C THR A 195 13.15 -9.52 -12.03
N ALA A 196 12.05 -8.80 -12.30
CA ALA A 196 11.99 -7.84 -13.40
C ALA A 196 12.95 -6.66 -13.20
N SER A 197 13.77 -6.36 -14.20
CA SER A 197 14.84 -5.36 -14.14
C SER A 197 14.52 -4.05 -14.86
N VAL A 198 13.32 -3.90 -15.45
CA VAL A 198 12.91 -2.64 -16.05
C VAL A 198 12.72 -1.59 -14.97
N ALA A 199 13.41 -0.47 -15.13
CA ALA A 199 13.30 0.65 -14.21
C ALA A 199 12.01 1.44 -14.48
N MET A 200 11.30 1.80 -13.41
CA MET A 200 10.17 2.71 -13.48
C MET A 200 10.64 4.09 -13.96
N SER A 201 10.07 4.56 -15.06
CA SER A 201 10.41 5.86 -15.65
C SER A 201 9.99 7.00 -14.73
N PRO A 202 10.71 8.15 -14.74
CA PRO A 202 10.27 9.34 -14.03
C PRO A 202 8.82 9.71 -14.39
N LEU A 203 8.03 10.09 -13.39
CA LEU A 203 6.62 10.44 -13.58
C LEU A 203 6.25 11.66 -12.75
N ALA A 204 5.78 12.71 -13.42
CA ALA A 204 5.14 13.85 -12.76
C ALA A 204 3.76 13.46 -12.24
N CYS A 205 3.57 13.60 -10.94
CA CYS A 205 2.29 13.34 -10.30
C CYS A 205 1.58 14.68 -9.99
N PRO A 206 0.46 15.00 -10.68
CA PRO A 206 -0.30 16.22 -10.44
C PRO A 206 -1.18 16.07 -9.18
N LEU A 207 -0.55 16.03 -7.99
CA LEU A 207 -1.28 16.02 -6.73
C LEU A 207 -1.94 17.39 -6.50
N PRO A 208 -3.24 17.43 -6.13
CA PRO A 208 -3.86 18.67 -5.72
C PRO A 208 -3.24 19.17 -4.41
N ARG A 209 -3.50 20.42 -4.06
CA ARG A 209 -3.12 20.96 -2.76
C ARG A 209 -3.69 20.08 -1.64
N PHE A 210 -2.83 19.67 -0.72
CA PHE A 210 -3.26 18.84 0.40
C PHE A 210 -4.12 19.63 1.38
N ASN A 211 -5.24 19.03 1.78
CA ASN A 211 -6.11 19.50 2.83
C ASN A 211 -6.32 18.37 3.86
N PRO A 212 -5.87 18.51 5.12
CA PRO A 212 -6.05 17.46 6.13
C PRO A 212 -7.51 17.19 6.49
N ASP A 213 -8.42 18.12 6.18
CA ASP A 213 -9.86 18.00 6.42
C ASP A 213 -10.63 17.51 5.18
N ASP A 214 -10.03 17.58 3.99
CA ASP A 214 -10.57 17.08 2.72
C ASP A 214 -9.49 16.31 1.94
N GLN A 215 -9.25 15.08 2.40
CA GLN A 215 -8.21 14.20 1.88
C GLN A 215 -8.58 13.36 0.65
N PRO A 216 -9.86 13.05 0.33
CA PRO A 216 -10.19 12.21 -0.84
C PRO A 216 -9.60 12.63 -2.18
N PRO A 217 -9.63 13.91 -2.59
CA PRO A 217 -9.08 14.33 -3.88
C PRO A 217 -7.58 14.05 -4.00
N PHE A 218 -6.83 14.28 -2.91
CA PHE A 218 -5.39 14.02 -2.86
C PHE A 218 -5.05 12.55 -3.05
N HIS A 219 -5.76 11.65 -2.36
CA HIS A 219 -5.53 10.22 -2.46
C HIS A 219 -5.97 9.64 -3.79
N GLN A 220 -7.07 10.14 -4.36
CA GLN A 220 -7.52 9.71 -5.69
C GLN A 220 -6.53 10.13 -6.79
N ALA A 221 -5.97 11.33 -6.70
CA ALA A 221 -4.89 11.76 -7.60
C ALA A 221 -3.63 10.89 -7.41
N GLY A 222 -3.24 10.63 -6.16
CA GLY A 222 -2.12 9.75 -5.85
C GLY A 222 -2.28 8.33 -6.41
N LYS A 223 -3.49 7.76 -6.31
CA LYS A 223 -3.83 6.46 -6.89
C LYS A 223 -3.68 6.48 -8.41
N THR A 224 -4.19 7.53 -9.07
CA THR A 224 -4.05 7.70 -10.52
C THR A 224 -2.59 7.74 -10.94
N CYS A 225 -1.73 8.42 -10.17
CA CYS A 225 -0.29 8.43 -10.43
C CYS A 225 0.34 7.03 -10.23
N ALA A 226 -0.06 6.30 -9.19
CA ALA A 226 0.42 4.93 -8.95
C ALA A 226 -0.01 3.98 -10.09
N ASP A 227 -1.26 4.06 -10.55
CA ASP A 227 -1.76 3.28 -11.70
C ASP A 227 -0.88 3.53 -12.95
N ALA A 228 -0.60 4.81 -13.24
CA ALA A 228 0.21 5.21 -14.39
C ALA A 228 1.67 4.75 -14.26
N ALA A 229 2.24 4.80 -13.05
CA ALA A 229 3.62 4.39 -12.78
C ALA A 229 3.81 2.88 -12.91
N TRP A 230 2.86 2.08 -12.40
CA TRP A 230 2.97 0.63 -12.35
C TRP A 230 2.65 -0.05 -13.68
N ARG A 231 1.74 0.50 -14.50
CA ARG A 231 1.29 -0.13 -15.74
C ARG A 231 2.44 -0.54 -16.69
N PRO A 232 3.43 0.32 -17.02
CA PRO A 232 4.52 -0.05 -17.92
C PRO A 232 5.45 -1.11 -17.31
N VAL A 233 5.73 -1.01 -16.02
CA VAL A 233 6.64 -1.91 -15.31
C VAL A 233 6.03 -3.32 -15.25
N LEU A 234 4.76 -3.44 -14.88
CA LEU A 234 4.06 -4.74 -14.85
C LEU A 234 3.97 -5.38 -16.23
N ALA A 235 3.63 -4.59 -17.26
CA ALA A 235 3.60 -5.09 -18.64
C ALA A 235 4.97 -5.62 -19.07
N SER A 236 6.06 -4.90 -18.75
CA SER A 236 7.42 -5.34 -19.08
C SER A 236 7.87 -6.59 -18.30
N ALA A 237 7.29 -6.82 -17.12
CA ALA A 237 7.51 -8.02 -16.32
C ALA A 237 6.65 -9.22 -16.77
N GLY A 238 5.86 -9.08 -17.85
CA GLY A 238 4.92 -10.10 -18.30
C GLY A 238 3.75 -10.31 -17.34
N LEU A 239 3.48 -9.35 -16.46
CA LEU A 239 2.36 -9.38 -15.51
C LEU A 239 1.15 -8.64 -16.09
N PRO A 240 -0.08 -9.07 -15.73
CA PRO A 240 -1.27 -8.31 -16.06
C PRO A 240 -1.20 -6.92 -15.41
N ALA A 241 -1.89 -5.95 -16.02
CA ALA A 241 -2.09 -4.67 -15.38
C ALA A 241 -2.81 -4.88 -14.03
N ALA A 242 -2.27 -4.32 -12.95
CA ALA A 242 -2.90 -4.41 -11.64
C ALA A 242 -4.12 -3.48 -11.58
N THR A 243 -5.31 -4.06 -11.45
CA THR A 243 -6.54 -3.30 -11.17
C THR A 243 -6.61 -3.04 -9.66
N VAL A 244 -5.89 -2.02 -9.21
CA VAL A 244 -5.94 -1.59 -7.81
C VAL A 244 -7.14 -0.69 -7.60
N ASN A 245 -8.00 -1.02 -6.64
CA ASN A 245 -9.10 -0.15 -6.22
C ASN A 245 -8.67 0.68 -5.00
N LEU A 246 -9.29 1.84 -4.80
CA LEU A 246 -9.10 2.66 -3.60
C LEU A 246 -10.46 2.91 -2.96
N VAL A 247 -10.60 2.52 -1.70
CA VAL A 247 -11.73 2.85 -0.83
C VAL A 247 -11.20 3.74 0.28
N ILE A 248 -11.81 4.91 0.44
CA ILE A 248 -11.47 5.84 1.52
C ILE A 248 -12.47 5.63 2.65
N VAL A 249 -11.97 5.12 3.77
CA VAL A 249 -12.79 4.78 4.94
C VAL A 249 -13.19 6.06 5.67
N GLN A 250 -14.49 6.35 5.69
CA GLN A 250 -15.06 7.56 6.26
C GLN A 250 -16.11 7.26 7.32
N SER A 251 -16.29 8.19 8.27
CA SER A 251 -17.32 8.07 9.29
C SER A 251 -18.72 8.04 8.66
N GLY A 252 -19.60 7.20 9.21
CA GLY A 252 -20.98 7.09 8.74
C GLY A 252 -21.19 6.23 7.49
N GLN A 253 -20.14 5.63 6.93
CA GLN A 253 -20.23 4.68 5.83
C GLN A 253 -19.76 3.29 6.29
N PRO A 254 -20.66 2.29 6.40
CA PRO A 254 -20.26 0.92 6.68
C PRO A 254 -19.27 0.45 5.61
N THR A 255 -18.07 0.09 6.05
CA THR A 255 -17.01 -0.41 5.18
C THR A 255 -16.53 -1.75 5.71
N GLU A 256 -16.34 -2.71 4.81
CA GLU A 256 -15.75 -4.01 5.14
C GLU A 256 -14.59 -4.30 4.19
N ALA A 257 -13.53 -4.87 4.75
CA ALA A 257 -12.41 -5.42 3.98
C ALA A 257 -12.32 -6.91 4.28
N CYS A 258 -12.43 -7.74 3.24
CA CYS A 258 -12.38 -9.20 3.37
C CYS A 258 -13.39 -9.78 4.37
N GLY A 259 -14.61 -9.20 4.43
CA GLY A 259 -15.68 -9.63 5.35
C GLY A 259 -15.47 -9.22 6.81
N THR A 260 -14.50 -8.34 7.08
CA THR A 260 -14.27 -7.78 8.41
C THR A 260 -14.64 -6.30 8.40
N PRO A 261 -15.49 -5.83 9.33
CA PRO A 261 -15.78 -4.41 9.49
C PRO A 261 -14.50 -3.58 9.60
N LEU A 262 -14.51 -2.39 9.01
CA LEU A 262 -13.41 -1.43 9.01
C LEU A 262 -13.92 -0.05 9.44
N LYS A 263 -13.37 0.48 10.54
CA LYS A 263 -13.69 1.80 11.06
C LYS A 263 -12.67 2.83 10.53
N PRO A 264 -13.03 4.12 10.47
CA PRO A 264 -12.08 5.19 10.08
C PRO A 264 -10.86 5.31 10.99
N THR A 265 -10.96 4.80 12.22
CA THR A 265 -9.90 4.77 13.24
C THR A 265 -9.07 3.48 13.21
N ASP A 266 -9.32 2.59 12.26
CA ASP A 266 -8.52 1.38 12.08
C ASP A 266 -7.42 1.65 11.04
N PRO A 267 -6.26 0.98 11.14
CA PRO A 267 -5.16 1.17 10.20
C PRO A 267 -5.56 0.81 8.76
N PRO A 268 -4.96 1.48 7.75
CA PRO A 268 -5.12 1.08 6.36
C PRO A 268 -4.74 -0.38 6.12
N ARG A 269 -5.38 -1.00 5.14
CA ARG A 269 -5.09 -2.37 4.74
C ARG A 269 -5.45 -2.63 3.29
N VAL A 270 -4.94 -3.74 2.77
CA VAL A 270 -5.31 -4.25 1.45
C VAL A 270 -6.15 -5.52 1.58
N CYS A 271 -7.11 -5.67 0.69
CA CYS A 271 -7.84 -6.91 0.48
C CYS A 271 -8.31 -7.01 -0.97
N ARG A 272 -8.03 -8.12 -1.65
CA ARG A 272 -8.44 -8.39 -3.04
C ARG A 272 -8.03 -7.24 -3.97
N ALA A 273 -6.76 -6.84 -3.89
CA ALA A 273 -6.18 -5.71 -4.61
C ALA A 273 -6.91 -4.37 -4.40
N THR A 274 -7.71 -4.24 -3.35
CA THR A 274 -8.36 -2.98 -2.96
C THR A 274 -7.64 -2.40 -1.76
N VAL A 275 -7.15 -1.17 -1.91
CA VAL A 275 -6.58 -0.37 -0.83
C VAL A 275 -7.73 0.25 -0.05
N TYR A 276 -7.87 -0.11 1.21
CA TYR A 276 -8.76 0.56 2.16
C TYR A 276 -7.92 1.53 2.97
N LEU A 277 -7.99 2.81 2.59
CA LEU A 277 -7.22 3.87 3.21
C LEU A 277 -8.06 4.57 4.27
N SER A 278 -7.50 4.73 5.47
CA SER A 278 -8.14 5.39 6.61
C SER A 278 -7.49 6.75 6.94
N PRO A 279 -7.76 7.83 6.18
CA PRO A 279 -7.30 9.20 6.47
C PRO A 279 -7.38 9.66 7.92
N THR A 280 -8.48 9.32 8.61
CA THR A 280 -8.72 9.70 10.01
C THR A 280 -7.71 9.04 10.93
N TYR A 281 -7.48 7.73 10.80
CA TYR A 281 -6.42 7.02 11.52
C TYR A 281 -5.04 7.66 11.28
N LEU A 282 -4.71 7.93 10.02
CA LEU A 282 -3.44 8.55 9.63
C LEU A 282 -3.24 9.94 10.28
N ARG A 283 -4.32 10.73 10.38
CA ARG A 283 -4.28 12.05 11.00
C ARG A 283 -4.22 11.98 12.52
N ASP A 284 -5.15 11.24 13.12
CA ASP A 284 -5.47 11.37 14.55
C ASP A 284 -4.72 10.36 15.43
N VAL A 285 -4.39 9.18 14.88
CA VAL A 285 -3.67 8.13 15.61
C VAL A 285 -2.19 8.16 15.30
N GLU A 286 -1.84 8.26 14.00
CA GLU A 286 -0.43 8.31 13.57
C GLU A 286 0.16 9.72 13.61
N GLY A 287 -0.66 10.76 13.79
CA GLY A 287 -0.17 12.13 13.90
C GLY A 287 0.48 12.66 12.62
N ASN A 288 0.00 12.27 11.44
CA ASN A 288 0.55 12.75 10.17
C ASN A 288 0.28 14.25 9.94
N GLY A 289 -0.64 14.86 10.68
CA GLY A 289 -0.84 16.31 10.71
C GLY A 289 -1.08 16.92 9.33
N ARG A 290 -0.27 17.94 8.97
CA ARG A 290 -0.36 18.64 7.67
C ARG A 290 0.71 18.22 6.65
N PHE A 291 1.35 17.07 6.84
CA PHE A 291 2.49 16.62 6.06
C PHE A 291 2.04 15.68 4.91
N PRO A 292 1.78 16.20 3.70
CA PRO A 292 1.17 15.43 2.61
C PRO A 292 1.95 14.18 2.20
N GLY A 293 3.28 14.23 2.27
CA GLY A 293 4.13 13.10 1.93
C GLY A 293 3.99 11.93 2.89
N ARG A 294 3.56 12.15 4.13
CA ARG A 294 3.26 11.05 5.07
C ARG A 294 2.01 10.28 4.68
N TYR A 295 0.96 10.99 4.27
CA TYR A 295 -0.26 10.37 3.74
C TYR A 295 0.01 9.64 2.43
N PHE A 296 0.75 10.30 1.53
CA PHE A 296 1.10 9.71 0.25
C PHE A 296 2.00 8.48 0.40
N ALA A 297 2.94 8.47 1.34
CA ALA A 297 3.74 7.30 1.68
C ALA A 297 2.88 6.07 1.99
N VAL A 298 1.88 6.22 2.87
CA VAL A 298 1.03 5.08 3.24
C VAL A 298 0.23 4.60 2.03
N LEU A 299 -0.31 5.51 1.21
CA LEU A 299 -0.94 5.11 -0.05
C LEU A 299 0.02 4.32 -0.94
N LEU A 300 1.28 4.74 -1.12
CA LEU A 300 2.25 4.03 -1.94
C LEU A 300 2.59 2.63 -1.38
N ARG A 301 2.68 2.48 -0.06
CA ARG A 301 2.89 1.17 0.60
C ARG A 301 1.72 0.23 0.41
N GLU A 302 0.50 0.71 0.68
CA GLU A 302 -0.69 -0.12 0.50
C GLU A 302 -0.93 -0.42 -0.99
N TYR A 303 -0.61 0.51 -1.89
CA TYR A 303 -0.64 0.24 -3.33
C TYR A 303 0.36 -0.86 -3.71
N ALA A 304 1.58 -0.85 -3.17
CA ALA A 304 2.55 -1.92 -3.38
C ALA A 304 2.04 -3.28 -2.88
N HIS A 305 1.38 -3.32 -1.72
CA HIS A 305 0.69 -4.54 -1.26
C HIS A 305 -0.43 -4.97 -2.21
N ALA A 306 -1.21 -4.04 -2.78
CA ALA A 306 -2.23 -4.37 -3.77
C ALA A 306 -1.63 -4.93 -5.07
N VAL A 307 -0.45 -4.47 -5.49
CA VAL A 307 0.30 -5.04 -6.63
C VAL A 307 0.82 -6.44 -6.30
N GLN A 308 1.28 -6.69 -5.07
CA GLN A 308 1.64 -8.04 -4.62
C GLN A 308 0.43 -9.00 -4.70
N GLU A 309 -0.76 -8.56 -4.28
CA GLU A 309 -1.97 -9.37 -4.39
C GLU A 309 -2.40 -9.61 -5.84
N ALA A 310 -2.47 -8.55 -6.64
CA ALA A 310 -2.94 -8.61 -8.02
C ALA A 310 -2.04 -9.45 -8.94
N SER A 311 -0.76 -9.59 -8.60
CA SER A 311 0.22 -10.37 -9.37
C SER A 311 0.31 -11.84 -8.96
N GLY A 312 -0.35 -12.24 -7.87
CA GLY A 312 -0.29 -13.61 -7.35
C GLY A 312 0.85 -13.87 -6.35
N LEU A 313 1.71 -12.88 -6.07
CA LEU A 313 2.77 -13.01 -5.07
C LEU A 313 2.19 -13.31 -3.67
N THR A 314 1.10 -12.64 -3.29
CA THR A 314 0.47 -12.90 -1.98
C THR A 314 -0.03 -14.33 -1.85
N ALA A 315 -0.55 -14.92 -2.94
CA ALA A 315 -0.94 -16.34 -2.93
C ALA A 315 0.27 -17.25 -2.72
N ALA A 316 1.39 -16.99 -3.42
CA ALA A 316 2.64 -17.73 -3.21
C ALA A 316 3.17 -17.58 -1.77
N TYR A 317 3.07 -16.39 -1.19
CA TYR A 317 3.45 -16.11 0.20
C TYR A 317 2.58 -16.89 1.20
N LEU A 318 1.26 -16.93 0.99
CA LEU A 318 0.35 -17.70 1.84
C LEU A 318 0.61 -19.20 1.72
N THR A 319 0.89 -19.71 0.52
CA THR A 319 1.32 -21.10 0.31
C THR A 319 2.62 -21.39 1.07
N ALA A 320 3.62 -20.50 1.01
CA ALA A 320 4.86 -20.64 1.76
C ALA A 320 4.65 -20.72 3.28
N LYS A 321 3.73 -19.91 3.82
CA LYS A 321 3.32 -19.98 5.23
C LYS A 321 2.64 -21.31 5.57
N ALA A 322 1.73 -21.77 4.71
CA ALA A 322 1.03 -23.04 4.92
C ALA A 322 1.96 -24.26 4.86
N GLN A 323 3.06 -24.18 4.11
CA GLN A 323 4.07 -25.24 3.98
C GLN A 323 5.11 -25.24 5.10
N GLY A 324 4.89 -24.50 6.19
CA GLY A 324 5.75 -24.52 7.37
C GLY A 324 6.97 -23.59 7.30
N GLY A 325 6.99 -22.63 6.37
CA GLY A 325 7.98 -21.55 6.41
C GLY A 325 7.83 -20.73 7.69
N GLN A 326 8.94 -20.18 8.20
CA GLN A 326 8.96 -19.41 9.44
C GLN A 326 8.06 -18.17 9.31
N PRO A 327 6.89 -18.11 9.98
CA PRO A 327 5.86 -17.12 9.64
C PRO A 327 6.32 -15.67 9.82
N ALA A 328 7.12 -15.42 10.86
CA ALA A 328 7.65 -14.09 11.15
C ALA A 328 8.68 -13.61 10.11
N ASP A 329 9.56 -14.50 9.63
CA ASP A 329 10.53 -14.15 8.60
C ASP A 329 9.84 -13.91 7.24
N LEU A 330 8.90 -14.79 6.87
CA LEU A 330 8.12 -14.62 5.65
C LEU A 330 7.33 -13.31 5.65
N GLU A 331 6.65 -12.99 6.76
CA GLU A 331 5.92 -11.73 6.89
C GLU A 331 6.85 -10.52 6.82
N ARG A 332 7.99 -10.58 7.50
CA ARG A 332 9.01 -9.53 7.43
C ARG A 332 9.47 -9.30 5.98
N ARG A 333 9.84 -10.35 5.26
CA ARG A 333 10.29 -10.27 3.85
C ARG A 333 9.19 -9.76 2.92
N TYR A 334 7.95 -10.20 3.13
CA TYR A 334 6.78 -9.72 2.38
C TYR A 334 6.57 -8.21 2.54
N ARG A 335 6.60 -7.73 3.79
CA ARG A 335 6.48 -6.31 4.12
C ARG A 335 7.66 -5.49 3.60
N LEU A 336 8.89 -6.01 3.70
CA LEU A 336 10.08 -5.35 3.16
C LEU A 336 10.02 -5.18 1.63
N GLN A 337 9.50 -6.17 0.92
CA GLN A 337 9.34 -6.07 -0.53
C GLN A 337 8.34 -4.96 -0.88
N ALA A 338 7.21 -4.86 -0.18
CA ALA A 338 6.26 -3.75 -0.36
C ALA A 338 6.89 -2.39 -0.06
N THR A 339 7.66 -2.26 1.03
CA THR A 339 8.39 -1.02 1.34
C THR A 339 9.39 -0.65 0.24
N CYS A 340 10.14 -1.62 -0.29
CA CYS A 340 11.05 -1.39 -1.41
C CYS A 340 10.30 -0.96 -2.68
N MET A 341 9.19 -1.62 -3.01
CA MET A 341 8.32 -1.27 -4.15
C MET A 341 7.68 0.12 -4.01
N ALA A 342 7.29 0.52 -2.80
CA ALA A 342 6.88 1.89 -2.52
C ALA A 342 8.04 2.88 -2.76
N GLY A 343 9.27 2.47 -2.42
CA GLY A 343 10.50 3.17 -2.78
C GLY A 343 10.66 3.37 -4.28
N ILE A 344 10.44 2.34 -5.10
CA ILE A 344 10.48 2.45 -6.58
C ILE A 344 9.56 3.57 -7.06
N THR A 345 8.31 3.57 -6.59
CA THR A 345 7.30 4.55 -7.01
C THR A 345 7.67 5.96 -6.53
N ALA A 346 8.11 6.09 -5.27
CA ALA A 346 8.56 7.36 -4.72
C ALA A 346 9.80 7.91 -5.45
N GLY A 347 10.74 7.05 -5.83
CA GLY A 347 11.94 7.43 -6.60
C GLY A 347 11.60 7.88 -8.01
N ALA A 348 10.60 7.27 -8.65
CA ALA A 348 10.12 7.70 -9.97
C ALA A 348 9.43 9.07 -9.93
N MET A 349 8.77 9.41 -8.82
CA MET A 349 8.09 10.70 -8.63
C MET A 349 8.96 11.78 -8.01
N GLN A 350 10.17 11.44 -7.52
CA GLN A 350 11.03 12.39 -6.83
C GLN A 350 11.32 13.63 -7.68
N ASN A 351 11.05 14.81 -7.10
CA ASN A 351 11.24 16.11 -7.72
C ASN A 351 10.48 16.26 -9.06
N GLN A 352 9.35 15.56 -9.20
CA GLN A 352 8.48 15.64 -10.38
C GLN A 352 7.12 16.22 -10.00
N GLY A 353 6.72 17.30 -10.67
CA GLY A 353 5.41 17.93 -10.44
C GLY A 353 5.22 18.37 -8.99
N ALA A 354 4.14 17.90 -8.35
CA ALA A 354 3.82 18.25 -6.96
C ALA A 354 4.70 17.53 -5.92
N VAL A 355 5.41 16.46 -6.30
CA VAL A 355 6.25 15.66 -5.38
C VAL A 355 7.65 16.28 -5.32
N ASP A 356 7.77 17.36 -4.56
CA ASP A 356 9.03 18.07 -4.35
C ASP A 356 9.97 17.36 -3.35
N ALA A 357 11.10 18.00 -3.04
CA ALA A 357 12.09 17.46 -2.11
C ALA A 357 11.57 17.30 -0.67
N ASN A 358 10.60 18.11 -0.24
CA ASN A 358 10.00 18.01 1.09
C ASN A 358 9.02 16.85 1.15
N ILE A 359 8.11 16.72 0.17
CA ILE A 359 7.20 15.57 0.06
C ILE A 359 8.02 14.27 -0.06
N THR A 360 9.08 14.28 -0.87
CA THR A 360 9.99 13.12 -0.99
C THR A 360 10.60 12.72 0.35
N ARG A 361 11.06 13.70 1.15
CA ARG A 361 11.63 13.45 2.48
C ARG A 361 10.58 12.88 3.44
N GLU A 362 9.38 13.46 3.44
CA GLU A 362 8.25 12.99 4.25
C GLU A 362 7.86 11.55 3.91
N ILE A 363 7.83 11.20 2.62
CA ILE A 363 7.57 9.83 2.18
C ILE A 363 8.62 8.89 2.76
N ARG A 364 9.90 9.25 2.63
CA ARG A 364 11.00 8.39 3.06
C ARG A 364 11.06 8.21 4.57
N ASP A 365 10.86 9.29 5.32
CA ASP A 365 10.74 9.26 6.78
C ASP A 365 9.59 8.34 7.20
N ARG A 366 8.40 8.53 6.62
CA ARG A 366 7.21 7.77 6.98
C ARG A 366 7.36 6.28 6.70
N LEU A 367 7.92 5.89 5.55
CA LEU A 367 8.07 4.48 5.14
C LEU A 367 9.20 3.74 5.89
N SER A 368 10.09 4.45 6.57
CA SER A 368 11.23 3.84 7.26
C SER A 368 11.12 3.84 8.79
N THR A 369 10.18 4.57 9.37
CA THR A 369 10.10 4.77 10.82
C THR A 369 8.86 4.15 11.47
N MET A 370 7.67 4.36 10.90
CA MET A 370 6.41 4.03 11.57
C MET A 370 5.74 2.81 10.95
N ASP A 371 5.43 1.81 11.79
CA ASP A 371 4.97 0.49 11.37
C ASP A 371 5.87 -0.10 10.26
N ALA A 372 7.17 0.07 10.44
CA ALA A 372 8.20 -0.30 9.49
C ALA A 372 8.91 -1.57 9.97
N PRO A 373 9.06 -2.61 9.13
CA PRO A 373 9.86 -3.77 9.49
C PRO A 373 11.34 -3.40 9.70
N ALA A 374 12.06 -4.21 10.48
CA ALA A 374 13.52 -4.07 10.59
C ALA A 374 14.16 -4.05 9.19
N ASP A 375 15.12 -3.16 8.96
CA ASP A 375 15.78 -2.85 7.67
C ASP A 375 14.92 -2.12 6.62
N ALA A 376 13.71 -1.66 6.97
CA ALA A 376 12.83 -0.92 6.05
C ALA A 376 13.54 0.22 5.32
N LYS A 377 14.38 1.00 6.03
CA LYS A 377 15.14 2.11 5.43
C LYS A 377 16.07 1.63 4.30
N SER A 378 16.81 0.54 4.52
CA SER A 378 17.74 0.01 3.52
C SER A 378 17.01 -0.46 2.28
N TRP A 379 15.90 -1.19 2.46
CA TRP A 379 15.08 -1.68 1.36
C TRP A 379 14.33 -0.58 0.61
N LEU A 380 13.82 0.40 1.34
CA LEU A 380 13.25 1.62 0.76
C LEU A 380 14.28 2.34 -0.11
N ASP A 381 15.49 2.54 0.41
CA ASP A 381 16.56 3.25 -0.29
C ASP A 381 17.00 2.49 -1.57
N LYS A 382 17.08 1.15 -1.52
CA LYS A 382 17.34 0.31 -2.70
C LYS A 382 16.30 0.50 -3.79
N GLY A 383 15.01 0.41 -3.45
CA GLY A 383 13.92 0.59 -4.41
C GLY A 383 13.89 2.01 -4.98
N PHE A 384 14.07 3.00 -4.11
CA PHE A 384 14.12 4.42 -4.47
C PHE A 384 15.21 4.76 -5.48
N GLN A 385 16.41 4.21 -5.30
CA GLN A 385 17.56 4.49 -6.16
C GLN A 385 17.48 3.71 -7.48
N SER A 386 17.23 2.39 -7.40
CA SER A 386 17.23 1.53 -8.58
C SER A 386 16.01 1.72 -9.47
N ARG A 387 14.84 1.97 -8.85
CA ARG A 387 13.52 1.97 -9.47
C ARG A 387 13.18 0.64 -10.17
N GLN A 388 13.81 -0.46 -9.79
CA GLN A 388 13.66 -1.79 -10.42
C GLN A 388 13.09 -2.82 -9.44
N LEU A 389 12.20 -3.69 -9.93
CA LEU A 389 11.59 -4.77 -9.13
C LEU A 389 12.62 -5.79 -8.64
N SER A 390 13.62 -6.11 -9.45
CA SER A 390 14.73 -7.01 -9.11
C SER A 390 15.51 -6.57 -7.87
N ALA A 391 15.60 -5.26 -7.61
CA ALA A 391 16.24 -4.73 -6.41
C ALA A 391 15.43 -4.97 -5.13
N CYS A 392 14.15 -5.33 -5.26
CA CYS A 392 13.22 -5.63 -4.17
C CYS A 392 13.04 -7.13 -3.91
N ASN A 393 13.97 -7.97 -4.37
CA ASN A 393 13.94 -9.39 -4.06
C ASN A 393 14.39 -9.67 -2.62
N THR A 394 13.44 -9.75 -1.71
CA THR A 394 13.67 -10.03 -0.29
C THR A 394 13.72 -11.51 0.04
N TRP A 395 13.66 -12.39 -0.97
CA TRP A 395 13.48 -13.84 -0.81
C TRP A 395 14.77 -14.64 -1.00
N ASN A 396 15.84 -13.97 -1.42
CA ASN A 396 17.16 -14.55 -1.61
C ASN A 396 17.95 -14.67 -0.29
#